data_AF-A0A528B539-F1
#
_entry.id   AF-A0A528B539-F1
#
_cell.length_a   1.000
_cell.length_b   1.000
_cell.length_c   1.000
_cell.angle_alpha   90.00
_cell.angle_beta   90.00
_cell.angle_gamma   90.00
#
_symmetry.space_group_name_H-M   'P 1'
#
loop_
_entity.id
_entity.type
_entity.pdbx_description
1 polymer ?
#
loop_
_entity_poly.entity_id
_entity_poly.type
_entity_poly.pdbx_seq_one_letter_code
_entity_poly.pdbx_strand_id
1 'polypeptide(L)'
;MMMSRFDGPARAIRCAAALRGAAQDIGVASAQGVHVGEIQMRGPPAGLTVRVATQLAAQARRGDILASRLVADLATGSGLHFTDAGRIALEDLDGPLALVLATSEQHLEPTGRPKSKAGGPAALTARESEVVSLIAAGKSNAAIAAELRLSEHTVKRHVAN
;
A
#
# COMPACT_ATOMS: atom_id res chain seq x y z
N MET A 1 -3.13 -6.49 22.22
CA MET A 1 -3.50 -5.46 21.22
C MET A 1 -2.45 -4.37 21.25
N MET A 2 -1.96 -3.90 20.10
CA MET A 2 -0.93 -2.85 20.00
C MET A 2 -1.57 -1.57 19.45
N MET A 3 -1.17 -0.41 19.98
CA MET A 3 -1.67 0.89 19.54
C MET A 3 -0.52 1.87 19.31
N SER A 4 -0.55 2.54 18.17
CA SER A 4 0.43 3.56 17.78
C SER A 4 -0.27 4.84 17.37
N ARG A 5 0.40 5.98 17.53
CA ARG A 5 -0.12 7.31 17.21
C ARG A 5 0.81 8.02 16.24
N PHE A 6 0.25 8.84 15.38
CA PHE A 6 0.98 9.55 14.33
C PHE A 6 0.35 10.93 14.17
N ASP A 7 1.17 11.94 13.89
CA ASP A 7 0.66 13.30 13.60
C ASP A 7 0.14 13.43 12.16
N GLY A 8 -0.23 12.32 11.49
CA GLY A 8 -0.83 12.39 10.17
C GLY A 8 -1.38 11.05 9.65
N PRO A 9 -2.54 11.05 8.98
CA PRO A 9 -3.23 9.83 8.55
C PRO A 9 -2.44 9.04 7.52
N ALA A 10 -1.79 9.72 6.56
CA ALA A 10 -0.96 9.04 5.56
C ALA A 10 0.23 8.29 6.19
N ARG A 11 0.88 8.89 7.21
CA ARG A 11 1.97 8.24 7.95
C ARG A 11 1.46 7.03 8.73
N ALA A 12 0.28 7.15 9.36
CA ALA A 12 -0.35 6.03 10.08
C ALA A 12 -0.63 4.84 9.15
N ILE A 13 -1.23 5.09 7.98
CA ILE A 13 -1.56 4.03 7.01
C ILE A 13 -0.31 3.39 6.42
N ARG A 14 0.73 4.17 6.11
CA ARG A 14 2.01 3.61 5.63
C ARG A 14 2.68 2.74 6.68
N CYS A 15 2.69 3.17 7.94
CA CYS A 15 3.22 2.37 9.03
C CYS A 15 2.40 1.09 9.23
N ALA A 16 1.08 1.18 9.20
CA ALA A 16 0.16 0.04 9.25
C ALA A 16 0.49 -0.99 8.15
N ALA A 17 0.65 -0.54 6.90
CA ALA A 17 1.03 -1.39 5.76
C ALA A 17 2.40 -2.04 5.94
N ALA A 18 3.40 -1.31 6.42
CA ALA A 18 4.72 -1.85 6.70
C ALA A 18 4.69 -2.92 7.80
N LEU A 19 3.95 -2.66 8.89
CA LEU A 19 3.76 -3.62 9.99
C LEU A 19 3.02 -4.87 9.53
N ARG A 20 2.02 -4.72 8.67
CA ARG A 20 1.32 -5.86 8.07
C ARG A 20 2.26 -6.72 7.25
N GLY A 21 3.07 -6.11 6.38
CA GLY A 21 4.06 -6.85 5.57
C GLY A 21 5.08 -7.59 6.43
N ALA A 22 5.65 -6.90 7.43
CA ALA A 22 6.59 -7.52 8.36
C ALA A 22 5.96 -8.66 9.19
N ALA A 23 4.69 -8.53 9.59
CA ALA A 23 3.97 -9.60 10.27
C ALA A 23 3.73 -10.81 9.35
N GLN A 24 3.37 -10.56 8.08
CA GLN A 24 3.16 -11.60 7.09
C GLN A 24 4.45 -12.40 6.82
N ASP A 25 5.61 -11.73 6.80
CA ASP A 25 6.92 -12.37 6.62
C ASP A 25 7.25 -13.39 7.73
N ILE A 26 6.65 -13.24 8.91
CA ILE A 26 6.79 -14.19 10.03
C ILE A 26 5.55 -15.08 10.22
N GLY A 27 4.66 -15.14 9.21
CA GLY A 27 3.48 -16.00 9.23
C GLY A 27 2.33 -15.50 10.11
N VAL A 28 2.35 -14.23 10.51
CA VAL A 28 1.32 -13.61 11.35
C VAL A 28 0.44 -12.69 10.51
N ALA A 29 -0.87 -12.94 10.49
CA ALA A 29 -1.81 -12.05 9.82
C ALA A 29 -2.38 -11.03 10.81
N SER A 30 -2.01 -9.76 10.64
CA SER A 30 -2.50 -8.65 11.46
C SER A 30 -3.83 -8.09 10.94
N ALA A 31 -4.81 -7.85 11.82
CA ALA A 31 -5.98 -7.03 11.54
C ALA A 31 -5.77 -5.64 12.15
N GLN A 32 -5.91 -4.59 11.35
CA GLN A 32 -5.53 -3.23 11.76
C GLN A 32 -6.68 -2.25 11.56
N GLY A 33 -6.84 -1.34 12.52
CA GLY A 33 -7.85 -0.29 12.54
C GLY A 33 -7.20 1.08 12.62
N VAL A 34 -7.63 2.02 11.78
CA VAL A 34 -7.11 3.40 11.77
C VAL A 34 -8.25 4.41 11.83
N HIS A 35 -8.15 5.33 12.79
CA HIS A 35 -9.09 6.43 12.94
C HIS A 35 -8.33 7.69 13.35
N VAL A 36 -8.98 8.84 13.18
CA VAL A 36 -8.42 10.15 13.46
C VAL A 36 -9.43 10.95 14.29
N GLY A 37 -8.91 11.68 15.27
CA GLY A 37 -9.70 12.51 16.16
C GLY A 37 -8.90 12.86 17.41
N GLU A 38 -9.56 13.51 18.35
CA GLU A 38 -8.93 13.95 19.59
C GLU A 38 -8.72 12.79 20.55
N ILE A 39 -7.59 12.82 21.25
CA ILE A 39 -7.22 11.84 22.26
C ILE A 39 -6.77 12.56 23.53
N GLN A 40 -7.07 11.96 24.67
CA GLN A 40 -6.56 12.43 25.95
C GLN A 40 -5.18 11.82 26.20
N MET A 41 -4.23 12.69 26.56
CA MET A 41 -2.82 12.33 26.75
C MET A 41 -2.36 12.39 28.22
N ARG A 42 -3.30 12.57 29.16
CA ARG A 42 -3.01 12.50 30.60
C ARG A 42 -2.94 11.03 31.04
N GLY A 43 -1.92 10.31 30.57
CA GLY A 43 -1.75 8.87 30.77
C GLY A 43 -1.79 8.07 29.45
N PRO A 44 -2.16 6.78 29.49
CA PRO A 44 -2.40 6.00 28.28
C PRO A 44 -3.42 6.70 27.36
N PRO A 45 -3.26 6.64 26.03
CA PRO A 45 -4.21 7.25 25.10
C PRO A 45 -5.63 6.77 25.39
N ALA A 46 -6.54 7.72 25.64
CA ALA A 46 -7.92 7.45 25.96
C ALA A 46 -8.86 8.36 25.18
N GLY A 47 -10.14 7.97 25.14
CA GLY A 47 -11.21 8.72 24.48
C GLY A 47 -11.86 7.96 23.34
N LEU A 48 -12.84 8.60 22.72
CA LEU A 48 -13.65 8.03 21.65
C LEU A 48 -12.81 7.53 20.49
N THR A 49 -11.83 8.32 20.04
CA THR A 49 -10.98 7.95 18.90
C THR A 49 -10.25 6.62 19.12
N VAL A 50 -9.83 6.34 20.36
CA VAL A 50 -9.17 5.08 20.73
C VAL A 50 -10.14 3.90 20.66
N ARG A 51 -11.37 4.07 21.17
CA ARG A 51 -12.40 3.04 21.11
C ARG A 51 -12.80 2.74 19.66
N VAL A 52 -13.02 3.77 18.85
CA VAL A 52 -13.33 3.62 17.42
C VAL A 52 -12.19 2.87 16.71
N ALA A 53 -10.93 3.30 16.85
CA ALA A 53 -9.80 2.61 16.22
C ALA A 53 -9.69 1.14 16.66
N THR A 54 -9.96 0.86 17.93
CA THR A 54 -9.98 -0.50 18.49
C THR A 54 -11.09 -1.35 17.85
N GLN A 55 -12.28 -0.78 17.71
CA GLN A 55 -13.41 -1.48 17.11
C GLN A 55 -13.22 -1.71 15.60
N LEU A 56 -12.59 -0.77 14.90
CA LEU A 56 -12.18 -0.98 13.50
C LEU A 56 -11.18 -2.13 13.38
N ALA A 57 -10.19 -2.22 14.26
CA ALA A 57 -9.22 -3.31 14.25
C ALA A 57 -9.89 -4.67 14.54
N ALA A 58 -10.91 -4.69 15.41
CA ALA A 58 -11.68 -5.89 15.70
C ALA A 58 -12.59 -6.34 14.54
N GLN A 59 -13.07 -5.40 13.72
CA GLN A 59 -13.88 -5.70 12.53
C GLN A 59 -13.07 -5.98 11.27
N ALA A 60 -11.83 -5.51 11.21
CA ALA A 60 -10.94 -5.78 10.09
C ALA A 60 -10.67 -7.28 9.94
N ARG A 61 -10.65 -7.78 8.69
CA ARG A 61 -10.20 -9.14 8.44
C ARG A 61 -8.70 -9.23 8.67
N ARG A 62 -8.21 -10.44 8.92
CA ARG A 62 -6.76 -10.71 9.00
C ARG A 62 -6.09 -10.31 7.68
N GLY A 63 -5.14 -9.39 7.74
CA GLY A 63 -4.47 -8.80 6.59
C GLY A 63 -5.04 -7.45 6.13
N ASP A 64 -6.19 -7.03 6.66
CA ASP A 64 -6.81 -5.77 6.26
C ASP A 64 -6.34 -4.60 7.13
N ILE A 65 -6.32 -3.42 6.50
CA ILE A 65 -6.24 -2.14 7.17
C ILE A 65 -7.58 -1.46 6.96
N LEU A 66 -8.44 -1.52 7.98
CA LEU A 66 -9.74 -0.89 7.97
C LEU A 66 -9.61 0.51 8.58
N ALA A 67 -10.12 1.53 7.89
CA ALA A 67 -10.06 2.90 8.35
C ALA A 67 -11.42 3.58 8.24
N SER A 68 -11.66 4.62 9.04
CA SER A 68 -12.79 5.52 8.82
C SER A 68 -12.58 6.35 7.55
N ARG A 69 -13.66 6.72 6.85
CA ARG A 69 -13.62 7.58 5.66
C ARG A 69 -12.85 8.89 5.87
N LEU A 70 -12.97 9.51 7.05
CA LEU A 70 -12.24 10.73 7.40
C LEU A 70 -10.71 10.57 7.29
N VAL A 71 -10.17 9.37 7.55
CA VAL A 71 -8.73 9.09 7.37
C VAL A 71 -8.35 9.17 5.89
N ALA A 72 -9.18 8.66 4.99
CA ALA A 72 -8.94 8.77 3.55
C ALA A 72 -9.05 10.21 3.07
N ASP A 73 -10.09 10.93 3.52
CA ASP A 73 -10.31 12.33 3.13
C ASP A 73 -9.11 13.21 3.51
N LEU A 74 -8.60 13.04 4.73
CA LEU A 74 -7.40 13.75 5.22
C LEU A 74 -6.08 13.22 4.64
N ALA A 75 -6.09 12.07 3.97
CA ALA A 75 -4.93 11.49 3.28
C ALA A 75 -4.97 11.72 1.76
N THR A 76 -5.88 12.55 1.25
CA THR A 76 -5.95 12.92 -0.16
C THR A 76 -4.61 13.46 -0.66
N GLY A 77 -4.18 13.01 -1.85
CA GLY A 77 -2.89 13.40 -2.44
C GLY A 77 -1.66 12.68 -1.89
N SER A 78 -1.82 11.72 -0.96
CA SER A 78 -0.70 10.98 -0.38
C SER A 78 -0.24 9.75 -1.17
N GLY A 79 -0.87 9.47 -2.31
CA GLY A 79 -0.65 8.25 -3.10
C GLY A 79 -1.12 6.98 -2.39
N LEU A 80 -2.07 7.07 -1.46
CA LEU A 80 -2.71 5.91 -0.84
C LEU A 80 -4.01 5.61 -1.55
N HIS A 81 -4.32 4.31 -1.69
CA HIS A 81 -5.58 3.87 -2.29
C HIS A 81 -6.54 3.42 -1.19
N PHE A 82 -7.80 3.81 -1.37
CA PHE A 82 -8.88 3.48 -0.46
C PHE A 82 -10.07 2.94 -1.24
N THR A 83 -10.63 1.82 -0.78
CA THR A 83 -11.83 1.21 -1.34
C THR A 83 -12.95 1.24 -0.31
N ASP A 84 -14.18 1.51 -0.74
CA ASP A 84 -15.34 1.54 0.16
C ASP A 84 -15.51 0.19 0.87
N ALA A 85 -15.77 0.25 2.19
CA ALA A 85 -15.93 -0.92 3.05
C ALA A 85 -17.25 -0.88 3.83
N GLY A 86 -18.24 -0.14 3.33
CA GLY A 86 -19.54 0.01 3.97
C GLY A 86 -19.52 0.94 5.17
N ARG A 87 -20.40 0.68 6.14
CA ARG A 87 -20.59 1.53 7.32
C ARG A 87 -20.86 0.68 8.57
N ILE A 88 -20.51 1.20 9.73
CA ILE A 88 -20.77 0.55 11.03
C ILE A 88 -21.48 1.50 11.98
N ALA A 89 -22.48 0.99 12.71
CA ALA A 89 -23.05 1.72 13.84
C ALA A 89 -22.15 1.53 15.06
N LEU A 90 -21.80 2.63 15.72
CA LEU A 90 -21.04 2.64 16.96
C LEU A 90 -21.92 3.28 18.03
N GLU A 91 -22.01 2.66 19.22
CA GLU A 91 -22.85 3.16 20.32
C GLU A 91 -22.52 4.60 20.72
N ASP A 92 -21.25 4.97 20.59
CA ASP A 92 -20.73 6.29 20.95
C ASP A 92 -20.84 7.35 19.83
N LEU A 93 -21.47 7.04 18.68
CA LEU A 93 -21.59 7.97 17.55
C LEU A 93 -23.04 8.26 17.17
N ASP A 94 -23.30 9.51 16.78
CA ASP A 94 -24.58 9.99 16.24
C ASP A 94 -24.78 9.58 14.76
N GLY A 95 -24.61 8.30 14.47
CA GLY A 95 -24.84 7.71 13.16
C GLY A 95 -23.77 6.74 12.69
N PRO A 96 -24.02 6.06 11.55
CA PRO A 96 -23.11 5.05 11.06
C PRO A 96 -21.82 5.67 10.49
N LEU A 97 -20.69 5.19 10.99
CA LEU A 97 -19.36 5.57 10.53
C LEU A 97 -19.06 4.88 9.19
N ALA A 98 -18.78 5.68 8.15
CA ALA A 98 -18.34 5.15 6.86
C ALA A 98 -16.90 4.65 6.91
N LEU A 99 -16.66 3.50 6.28
CA LEU A 99 -15.40 2.77 6.34
C LEU A 99 -14.76 2.61 4.96
N VAL A 100 -13.44 2.44 4.97
CA VAL A 100 -12.64 2.16 3.79
C VAL A 100 -11.56 1.13 4.12
N LEU A 101 -11.21 0.29 3.14
CA LEU A 101 -10.01 -0.52 3.14
C LEU A 101 -8.85 0.28 2.55
N ALA A 102 -7.73 0.31 3.26
CA ALA A 102 -6.54 1.02 2.81
C ALA A 102 -5.50 0.06 2.22
N THR A 103 -5.01 0.40 1.03
CA THR A 103 -3.91 -0.30 0.36
C THR A 103 -2.81 0.71 0.00
N SER A 104 -1.56 0.38 0.31
CA SER A 104 -0.40 1.18 -0.12
C SER A 104 0.07 0.71 -1.49
N GLU A 105 0.55 1.61 -2.36
CA GLU A 105 1.03 1.26 -3.71
C GLU A 105 2.16 0.23 -3.70
N GLN A 106 2.97 0.18 -2.64
CA GLN A 106 3.98 -0.86 -2.44
C GLN A 106 3.38 -2.28 -2.27
N HIS A 107 2.05 -2.38 -2.16
CA HIS A 107 1.30 -3.61 -1.94
C HIS A 107 0.22 -3.86 -3.01
N LEU A 108 0.21 -3.12 -4.14
CA LEU A 108 -0.47 -3.62 -5.35
C LEU A 108 0.37 -4.74 -5.99
N GLU A 109 0.61 -5.82 -5.24
CA GLU A 109 0.97 -7.11 -5.84
C GLU A 109 -0.32 -7.92 -6.02
N PRO A 110 -0.54 -8.54 -7.19
CA PRO A 110 -1.71 -9.39 -7.41
C PRO A 110 -1.68 -10.53 -6.38
N THR A 111 -2.76 -10.69 -5.65
CA THR A 111 -2.98 -11.80 -4.72
C THR A 111 -2.87 -13.13 -5.46
N GLY A 112 -1.76 -13.85 -5.26
CA GLY A 112 -1.67 -15.26 -5.65
C GLY A 112 -0.31 -15.78 -6.12
N ARG A 113 0.77 -15.66 -5.33
CA ARG A 113 1.80 -16.71 -5.29
C ARG A 113 2.63 -16.63 -4.00
N PRO A 114 2.83 -17.74 -3.28
CA PRO A 114 3.80 -17.75 -2.18
C PRO A 114 5.19 -17.44 -2.76
N LYS A 115 5.78 -16.31 -2.35
CA LYS A 115 7.18 -15.96 -2.67
C LYS A 115 8.09 -16.95 -1.92
N SER A 116 8.48 -18.03 -2.59
CA SER A 116 9.69 -18.76 -2.21
C SER A 116 10.88 -17.84 -2.45
N LYS A 117 11.51 -17.34 -1.39
CA LYS A 117 12.82 -16.70 -1.46
C LYS A 117 13.86 -17.74 -1.90
N ALA A 118 14.23 -17.72 -3.18
CA ALA A 118 15.58 -17.98 -3.73
C ALA A 118 15.52 -18.10 -5.26
N GLY A 119 15.73 -16.99 -5.95
CA GLY A 119 15.86 -16.87 -7.41
C GLY A 119 15.74 -15.40 -7.76
N GLY A 120 16.81 -14.79 -8.28
CA GLY A 120 16.92 -13.35 -8.53
C GLY A 120 15.83 -12.77 -9.47
N PRO A 121 15.83 -11.43 -9.69
CA PRO A 121 14.94 -10.83 -10.68
C PRO A 121 15.14 -11.60 -11.99
N ALA A 122 14.03 -11.99 -12.64
CA ALA A 122 14.04 -12.71 -13.91
C ALA A 122 15.21 -12.20 -14.73
N ALA A 123 16.25 -13.03 -14.88
CA ALA A 123 17.51 -12.60 -15.43
C ALA A 123 17.21 -12.17 -16.86
N LEU A 124 17.05 -10.86 -17.04
CA LEU A 124 17.09 -10.24 -18.35
C LEU A 124 18.32 -10.84 -18.99
N THR A 125 18.12 -11.46 -20.14
CA THR A 125 19.25 -11.94 -20.93
C THR A 125 20.20 -10.75 -21.10
N ALA A 126 21.50 -11.01 -21.28
CA ALA A 126 22.49 -9.93 -21.37
C ALA A 126 22.07 -8.80 -22.34
N ARG A 127 21.32 -9.17 -23.39
CA ARG A 127 20.70 -8.28 -24.38
C ARG A 127 19.57 -7.41 -23.84
N GLU A 128 18.71 -7.93 -22.99
CA GLU A 128 17.56 -7.20 -22.45
C GLU A 128 17.98 -6.19 -21.37
N SER A 129 19.00 -6.51 -20.55
CA SER A 129 19.57 -5.55 -19.59
C SER A 129 20.23 -4.35 -20.27
N GLU A 130 20.89 -4.57 -21.42
CA GLU A 130 21.50 -3.51 -22.23
C GLU A 130 20.44 -2.52 -22.74
N VAL A 131 19.33 -3.05 -23.27
CA VAL A 131 18.21 -2.24 -23.78
C VAL A 131 17.60 -1.39 -22.67
N VAL A 132 17.32 -1.98 -21.50
CA VAL A 132 16.74 -1.27 -20.35
C VAL A 132 17.67 -0.15 -19.87
N SER A 133 18.98 -0.39 -19.85
CA SER A 133 19.95 0.64 -19.45
C SER A 133 20.03 1.80 -20.46
N LEU A 134 19.84 1.54 -21.76
CA LEU A 134 19.85 2.57 -22.80
C LEU A 134 18.56 3.41 -22.81
N ILE A 135 17.41 2.80 -22.48
CA ILE A 135 16.13 3.50 -22.31
C ILE A 135 16.18 4.40 -21.07
N ALA A 136 16.72 3.90 -19.95
CA ALA A 136 16.88 4.68 -18.72
C ALA A 136 17.83 5.88 -18.88
N ALA A 137 18.75 5.83 -19.84
CA ALA A 137 19.64 6.94 -20.22
C ALA A 137 19.01 7.95 -21.20
N GLY A 138 17.74 7.76 -21.61
CA GLY A 138 17.00 8.71 -22.46
C GLY A 138 17.38 8.69 -23.94
N LYS A 139 18.02 7.63 -24.45
CA LYS A 139 18.36 7.51 -25.87
C LYS A 139 17.11 7.24 -26.73
N SER A 140 17.07 7.81 -27.93
CA SER A 140 15.96 7.61 -28.88
C SER A 140 16.01 6.25 -29.57
N ASN A 141 14.87 5.75 -30.03
CA ASN A 141 14.75 4.43 -30.69
C ASN A 141 15.69 4.26 -31.90
N ALA A 142 16.00 5.34 -32.62
CA ALA A 142 16.95 5.33 -33.74
C ALA A 142 18.40 5.07 -33.27
N ALA A 143 18.79 5.61 -32.11
CA ALA A 143 20.12 5.39 -31.53
C ALA A 143 20.26 3.96 -30.97
N ILE A 144 19.19 3.42 -30.36
CA ILE A 144 19.16 2.04 -29.85
C ILE A 144 19.25 1.02 -31.00
N ALA A 145 18.60 1.29 -32.12
CA ALA A 145 18.64 0.44 -33.31
C ALA A 145 20.05 0.35 -33.95
N ALA A 146 20.75 1.49 -34.02
CA ALA A 146 22.11 1.55 -34.55
C ALA A 146 23.13 0.78 -33.68
N GLU A 147 22.98 0.89 -32.36
CA GLU A 147 23.90 0.26 -31.39
C GLU A 147 23.69 -1.26 -31.29
N LEU A 148 22.45 -1.73 -31.43
CA LEU A 148 22.11 -3.15 -31.36
C LEU A 148 22.10 -3.85 -32.73
N ARG A 149 22.42 -3.13 -33.83
CA ARG A 149 22.35 -3.62 -35.22
C ARG A 149 21.00 -4.23 -35.58
N LEU A 150 19.91 -3.64 -35.09
CA LEU A 150 18.54 -4.05 -35.37
C LEU A 150 17.84 -2.99 -36.22
N SER A 151 16.80 -3.38 -36.97
CA SER A 151 15.97 -2.40 -37.68
C SER A 151 15.08 -1.66 -36.69
N GLU A 152 14.90 -0.35 -36.88
CA GLU A 152 14.07 0.51 -36.03
C GLU A 152 12.62 -0.02 -35.90
N HIS A 153 12.11 -0.67 -36.94
CA HIS A 153 10.81 -1.33 -36.96
C HIS A 153 10.71 -2.46 -35.91
N THR A 154 11.80 -3.17 -35.65
CA THR A 154 11.86 -4.28 -34.68
C THR A 154 11.84 -3.75 -33.24
N VAL A 155 12.46 -2.59 -33.00
CA VAL A 155 12.50 -1.90 -31.71
C VAL A 155 11.12 -1.38 -31.33
N LYS A 156 10.41 -0.74 -32.27
CA LYS A 156 9.04 -0.23 -32.02
C LYS A 156 8.07 -1.34 -31.60
N ARG A 157 8.24 -2.56 -32.13
CA ARG A 157 7.36 -3.69 -31.82
C ARG A 157 7.62 -4.34 -30.45
N HIS A 158 8.82 -4.15 -29.88
CA HIS A 158 9.15 -4.66 -28.53
C HIS A 158 8.87 -3.64 -27.42
N VAL A 159 8.85 -2.34 -27.73
CA VAL A 159 8.50 -1.29 -26.75
C VAL A 159 6.97 -1.15 -26.57
N ALA A 160 6.18 -1.59 -27.56
CA ALA A 160 4.72 -1.49 -27.54
C ALA A 160 3.99 -2.74 -26.99
N ASN A 161 4.73 -3.78 -26.56
CA ASN A 161 4.22 -5.01 -25.93
C ASN A 161 4.76 -5.11 -24.51
#